data_AF-A0A7Y2JRU2-F1
#
_entry.id   AF-A0A7Y2JRU2-F1
#
_cell.length_a   1.000
_cell.length_b   1.000
_cell.length_c   1.000
_cell.angle_alpha   90.00
_cell.angle_beta   90.00
_cell.angle_gamma   90.00
#
_symmetry.space_group_name_H-M   'P 1'
#
loop_
_entity.id
_entity.type
_entity.pdbx_description
1 polymer ?
#
loop_
_entity_poly.entity_id
_entity_poly.type
_entity_poly.pdbx_seq_one_letter_code
_entity_poly.pdbx_strand_id
1 'polypeptide(L)'
;MSSPVESSIPTSRRMIAAERATVPQFRVITQEEADARMSGAMRTIPGMALTRIEAGPGSSVPLALPDVEVIRLVYRSPAGHLILLDEQRLPATADLGDVGMAPGDTLISTDENGVTVALWLANRTLRLSLAGQLDQATIRRILTSIN
;
A
#
# COMPACT_ATOMS: atom_id res chain seq x y z
N MET A 1 -31.03 22.71 -17.02
CA MET A 1 -29.82 22.02 -17.52
C MET A 1 -28.70 22.37 -16.58
N SER A 2 -28.16 21.40 -15.84
CA SER A 2 -26.83 21.44 -15.20
C SER A 2 -26.50 20.03 -14.68
N SER A 3 -25.57 19.36 -15.33
CA SER A 3 -24.79 18.23 -14.81
C SER A 3 -23.30 18.63 -14.93
N PRO A 4 -22.36 17.85 -14.37
CA PRO A 4 -21.72 18.12 -13.08
C PRO A 4 -20.25 18.54 -13.27
N VAL A 5 -19.62 19.06 -12.20
CA VAL A 5 -18.17 19.27 -12.17
C VAL A 5 -17.52 17.94 -11.75
N GLU A 6 -17.02 17.19 -12.73
CA GLU A 6 -16.04 16.12 -12.53
C GLU A 6 -14.72 16.76 -12.07
N SER A 7 -14.39 16.61 -10.78
CA SER A 7 -13.07 16.95 -10.25
C SER A 7 -12.16 15.73 -10.39
N SER A 8 -11.57 15.56 -11.57
CA SER A 8 -10.54 14.57 -11.83
C SER A 8 -9.22 15.04 -11.20
N ILE A 9 -8.94 14.62 -9.97
CA ILE A 9 -7.61 14.79 -9.38
C ILE A 9 -6.63 13.85 -10.12
N PRO A 10 -5.49 14.34 -10.65
CA PRO A 10 -4.55 13.53 -11.42
C PRO A 10 -3.66 12.69 -10.48
N THR A 11 -4.23 11.66 -9.87
CA THR A 11 -3.55 10.74 -8.95
C THR A 11 -2.47 9.90 -9.65
N SER A 12 -2.65 9.62 -10.95
CA SER A 12 -1.81 8.70 -11.73
C SER A 12 -0.37 9.20 -11.94
N ARG A 13 -0.16 10.52 -12.04
CA ARG A 13 1.18 11.06 -12.34
C ARG A 13 2.16 11.00 -11.15
N ARG A 14 1.65 10.80 -9.93
CA ARG A 14 2.47 10.62 -8.72
C ARG A 14 3.01 9.19 -8.56
N MET A 15 2.44 8.20 -9.26
CA MET A 15 2.81 6.79 -9.04
C MET A 15 4.15 6.41 -9.68
N ILE A 16 4.54 7.02 -10.81
CA ILE A 16 5.86 6.80 -11.45
C ILE A 16 6.99 7.62 -10.80
N ALA A 17 6.68 8.68 -10.06
CA ALA A 17 7.71 9.45 -9.33
C ALA A 17 8.32 8.64 -8.16
N ALA A 18 7.63 7.64 -7.63
CA ALA A 18 8.12 6.77 -6.57
C ALA A 18 9.33 5.92 -7.00
N GLU A 19 9.58 5.76 -8.31
CA GLU A 19 10.77 5.06 -8.83
C GLU A 19 11.88 6.03 -9.28
N ARG A 20 11.65 7.35 -9.30
CA ARG A 20 12.64 8.35 -9.79
C ARG A 20 12.98 9.51 -8.83
N ALA A 21 12.42 9.55 -7.62
CA ALA A 21 12.84 10.52 -6.60
C ALA A 21 13.63 9.83 -5.48
N THR A 22 14.92 9.67 -5.69
CA THR A 22 15.91 9.24 -4.69
C THR A 22 16.08 10.31 -3.61
N VAL A 23 15.16 10.34 -2.65
CA VAL A 23 15.50 10.55 -1.24
C VAL A 23 15.37 9.17 -0.61
N PRO A 24 16.36 8.62 0.11
CA PRO A 24 16.27 7.28 0.67
C PRO A 24 15.36 7.32 1.90
N GLN A 25 14.06 7.55 1.69
CA GLN A 25 13.09 7.61 2.77
C GLN A 25 12.81 6.23 3.34
N PHE A 26 13.05 5.17 2.53
CA PHE A 26 12.94 3.79 2.96
C PHE A 26 14.32 3.19 3.27
N ARG A 27 14.47 2.61 4.47
CA ARG A 27 15.64 1.85 4.92
C ARG A 27 15.29 0.37 4.97
N VAL A 28 16.18 -0.50 4.49
CA VAL A 28 16.03 -1.96 4.66
C VAL A 28 16.15 -2.33 6.13
N ILE A 29 15.20 -3.13 6.62
CA ILE A 29 15.14 -3.61 8.00
C ILE A 29 15.00 -5.14 8.06
N THR A 30 15.24 -5.71 9.24
CA THR A 30 15.01 -7.15 9.49
C THR A 30 13.54 -7.45 9.75
N GLN A 31 13.16 -8.72 9.65
CA GLN A 31 11.82 -9.20 10.04
C GLN A 31 11.49 -8.87 11.50
N GLU A 32 12.43 -9.11 12.41
CA GLU A 32 12.28 -8.83 13.85
C GLU A 32 12.04 -7.33 14.11
N GLU A 33 12.80 -6.47 13.43
CA GLU A 33 12.62 -5.01 13.51
C GLU A 33 11.24 -4.57 13.03
N ALA A 34 10.68 -5.25 12.04
CA ALA A 34 9.40 -4.93 11.45
C ALA A 34 8.24 -5.43 12.33
N ASP A 35 8.32 -6.66 12.85
CA ASP A 35 7.33 -7.23 13.76
C ASP A 35 7.23 -6.40 15.07
N ALA A 36 8.37 -5.90 15.57
CA ALA A 36 8.40 -5.00 16.72
C ALA A 36 7.62 -3.70 16.47
N ARG A 37 7.74 -3.12 15.27
CA ARG A 37 7.04 -1.88 14.87
C ARG A 37 5.55 -2.09 14.65
N MET A 38 5.18 -3.23 14.07
CA MET A 38 3.78 -3.58 13.84
C MET A 38 3.07 -4.07 15.13
N SER A 39 3.84 -4.33 16.19
CA SER A 39 3.36 -4.93 17.45
C SER A 39 2.58 -6.22 17.20
N GLY A 40 3.07 -7.04 16.29
CA GLY A 40 2.41 -8.24 15.79
C GLY A 40 3.08 -8.75 14.52
N ALA A 41 2.64 -9.91 14.05
CA ALA A 41 3.16 -10.48 12.81
C ALA A 41 2.73 -9.62 11.61
N MET A 42 3.68 -9.30 10.75
CA MET A 42 3.37 -8.77 9.42
C MET A 42 2.54 -9.75 8.61
N ARG A 43 1.68 -9.21 7.77
CA ARG A 43 0.92 -10.00 6.81
C ARG A 43 1.81 -10.34 5.65
N THR A 44 1.71 -11.57 5.17
CA THR A 44 2.51 -12.04 4.05
C THR A 44 1.61 -12.52 2.92
N ILE A 45 2.14 -12.51 1.70
CA ILE A 45 1.45 -13.05 0.54
C ILE A 45 1.90 -14.51 0.34
N PRO A 46 1.02 -15.50 0.54
CA PRO A 46 1.39 -16.91 0.36
C PRO A 46 1.85 -17.20 -1.07
N GLY A 47 2.91 -18.00 -1.21
CA GLY A 47 3.45 -18.40 -2.50
C GLY A 47 4.26 -17.31 -3.23
N MET A 48 4.52 -16.16 -2.60
CA MET A 48 5.41 -15.13 -3.13
C MET A 48 6.74 -15.08 -2.37
N ALA A 49 7.84 -14.92 -3.11
CA ALA A 49 9.15 -14.76 -2.51
C ALA A 49 9.31 -13.32 -1.99
N LEU A 50 9.34 -13.19 -0.66
CA LEU A 50 9.72 -11.93 -0.01
C LEU A 50 11.19 -11.66 -0.28
N THR A 51 11.49 -10.52 -0.91
CA THR A 51 12.85 -10.15 -1.29
C THR A 51 13.54 -9.27 -0.25
N ARG A 52 12.80 -8.36 0.37
CA ARG A 52 13.28 -7.49 1.45
C ARG A 52 12.12 -6.81 2.16
N ILE A 53 12.41 -6.26 3.34
CA ILE A 53 11.50 -5.45 4.14
C ILE A 53 12.13 -4.07 4.30
N GLU A 54 11.34 -3.03 4.14
CA GLU A 54 11.76 -1.64 4.22
C GLU A 54 10.87 -0.89 5.22
N ALA A 55 11.42 0.12 5.89
CA ALA A 55 10.67 1.05 6.71
C ALA A 55 10.93 2.48 6.27
N GLY A 56 9.87 3.29 6.16
CA GLY A 56 9.96 4.67 5.73
C GLY A 56 8.73 5.50 6.15
N PRO A 57 8.74 6.82 5.93
CA PRO A 57 7.66 7.70 6.31
C PRO A 57 6.43 7.47 5.41
N GLY A 58 5.24 7.59 6.00
CA GLY A 58 3.98 7.50 5.26
C GLY A 58 3.83 8.59 4.20
N SER A 59 4.54 9.72 4.31
CA SER A 59 4.56 10.75 3.26
C SER A 59 5.09 10.25 1.91
N SER A 60 5.83 9.14 1.88
CA SER A 60 6.29 8.48 0.65
C SER A 60 5.28 7.48 0.07
N VAL A 61 4.17 7.20 0.75
CA VAL A 61 3.18 6.21 0.34
C VAL A 61 1.84 6.90 0.08
N PRO A 62 1.26 6.76 -1.13
CA PRO A 62 -0.02 7.37 -1.45
C PRO A 62 -1.11 7.00 -0.43
N LEU A 63 -1.85 8.00 0.07
CA LEU A 63 -2.97 7.81 1.01
C LEU A 63 -2.58 7.17 2.36
N ALA A 64 -1.29 7.14 2.69
CA ALA A 64 -0.82 6.82 4.04
C ALA A 64 -0.81 8.10 4.91
N LEU A 65 -0.94 7.95 6.22
CA LEU A 65 -0.77 9.07 7.14
C LEU A 65 0.68 9.56 7.08
N PRO A 66 0.94 10.84 6.78
CA PRO A 66 2.28 11.31 6.43
C PRO A 66 3.30 11.14 7.57
N ASP A 67 2.86 11.34 8.81
CA ASP A 67 3.71 11.33 10.01
C ASP A 67 3.79 9.95 10.69
N VAL A 68 3.27 8.91 10.05
CA VAL A 68 3.25 7.55 10.58
C VAL A 68 4.12 6.65 9.69
N GLU A 69 5.04 5.91 10.30
CA GLU A 69 5.93 4.99 9.59
C GLU A 69 5.14 3.90 8.86
N VAL A 70 5.60 3.55 7.67
CA VAL A 70 5.09 2.47 6.82
C VAL A 70 6.15 1.38 6.72
N ILE A 71 5.71 0.14 6.91
CA ILE A 71 6.51 -1.05 6.64
C ILE A 71 6.15 -1.57 5.26
N ARG A 72 7.14 -1.69 4.39
CA ARG A 72 6.99 -2.17 3.02
C ARG A 72 7.62 -3.54 2.87
N LEU A 73 6.82 -4.52 2.51
CA LEU A 73 7.25 -5.85 2.13
C LEU A 73 7.36 -5.90 0.61
N VAL A 74 8.56 -6.18 0.11
CA VAL A 74 8.85 -6.19 -1.32
C VAL A 74 8.93 -7.61 -1.84
N TYR A 75 8.03 -7.97 -2.74
CA TYR A 75 7.93 -9.30 -3.34
C TYR A 75 8.32 -9.29 -4.82
N ARG A 76 8.70 -10.47 -5.31
CA ARG A 76 8.70 -10.78 -6.74
C ARG A 76 7.73 -11.92 -7.03
N SER A 77 6.89 -11.73 -8.04
CA SER A 77 6.06 -12.81 -8.56
C SER A 77 6.92 -13.85 -9.29
N PRO A 78 6.39 -15.07 -9.54
CA PRO A 78 7.10 -16.07 -10.36
C PRO A 78 7.44 -15.59 -11.77
N ALA A 79 6.66 -14.64 -12.32
CA ALA A 79 6.92 -14.00 -13.61
C ALA A 79 7.90 -12.81 -13.53
N GLY A 80 8.44 -12.51 -12.34
CA GLY A 80 9.45 -11.47 -12.12
C GLY A 80 8.88 -10.08 -11.80
N HIS A 81 7.56 -9.90 -11.81
CA HIS A 81 6.92 -8.62 -11.49
C HIS A 81 7.17 -8.20 -10.05
N LEU A 82 7.43 -6.92 -9.84
CA LEU A 82 7.56 -6.32 -8.52
C LEU A 82 6.17 -6.13 -7.90
N ILE A 83 6.02 -6.54 -6.65
CA ILE A 83 4.80 -6.37 -5.86
C ILE A 83 5.18 -5.77 -4.51
N LEU A 84 4.47 -4.73 -4.10
CA LEU A 84 4.69 -4.01 -2.85
C LEU A 84 3.47 -4.20 -1.95
N LEU A 85 3.68 -4.69 -0.73
CA LEU A 85 2.68 -4.69 0.33
C LEU A 85 3.13 -3.72 1.42
N ASP A 86 2.40 -2.63 1.57
CA ASP A 86 2.66 -1.57 2.54
C ASP A 86 1.70 -1.71 3.72
N GLU A 87 2.24 -1.82 4.92
CA GLU A 87 1.49 -1.84 6.18
C GLU A 87 1.74 -0.57 6.98
N GLN A 88 0.67 0.03 7.47
CA GLN A 88 0.75 1.21 8.33
C GLN A 88 -0.13 1.03 9.55
N ARG A 89 0.49 1.02 10.72
CA ARG A 89 -0.23 0.99 11.99
C ARG A 89 -0.65 2.39 12.40
N LEU A 90 -1.95 2.61 12.41
CA LEU A 90 -2.55 3.91 12.67
C LEU A 90 -2.76 4.11 14.18
N PRO A 91 -2.53 5.33 14.70
CA PRO A 91 -2.93 5.69 16.05
C PRO A 91 -4.43 5.44 16.26
N ALA A 92 -4.84 5.05 17.48
CA ALA A 92 -6.26 4.84 17.80
C ALA A 92 -7.11 6.11 17.64
N THR A 93 -6.47 7.28 17.69
CA THR A 93 -7.06 8.61 17.51
C THR A 93 -6.96 9.12 16.07
N ALA A 94 -6.45 8.32 15.13
CA ALA A 94 -6.33 8.74 13.74
C ALA A 94 -7.72 9.05 13.18
N ASP A 95 -7.88 10.27 12.67
CA ASP A 95 -9.07 10.63 11.92
C ASP A 95 -8.93 10.07 10.50
N LEU A 96 -9.65 8.99 10.23
CA LEU A 96 -9.70 8.36 8.91
C LEU A 96 -10.73 9.04 7.98
N GLY A 97 -11.43 10.06 8.48
CA GLY A 97 -12.50 10.79 7.79
C GLY A 97 -12.11 11.37 6.44
N ASP A 98 -10.83 11.70 6.22
CA ASP A 98 -10.33 12.22 4.95
C ASP A 98 -10.11 11.15 3.87
N VAL A 99 -10.02 9.87 4.24
CA VAL A 99 -9.79 8.77 3.27
C VAL A 99 -11.09 8.12 2.80
N GLY A 100 -12.22 8.42 3.46
CA GLY A 100 -13.56 7.97 3.05
C GLY A 100 -13.75 6.44 3.04
N MET A 101 -12.92 5.69 3.77
CA MET A 101 -12.99 4.22 3.86
C MET A 101 -13.41 3.79 5.26
N ALA A 102 -14.37 2.86 5.35
CA ALA A 102 -14.67 2.13 6.57
C ALA A 102 -13.80 0.87 6.69
N PRO A 103 -13.60 0.31 7.91
CA PRO A 103 -12.98 -1.01 8.07
C PRO A 103 -13.68 -2.07 7.21
N GLY A 104 -12.90 -2.82 6.42
CA GLY A 104 -13.41 -3.80 5.46
C GLY A 104 -13.60 -3.26 4.04
N ASP A 105 -13.64 -1.94 3.83
CA ASP A 105 -13.68 -1.37 2.49
C ASP A 105 -12.35 -1.58 1.77
N THR A 106 -12.44 -1.88 0.47
CA THR A 106 -11.28 -2.02 -0.41
C THR A 106 -11.47 -1.14 -1.63
N LEU A 107 -10.56 -0.19 -1.82
CA LEU A 107 -10.45 0.60 -3.05
C LEU A 107 -9.44 -0.06 -3.98
N ILE A 108 -9.80 -0.24 -5.25
CA ILE A 108 -8.89 -0.76 -6.28
C ILE A 108 -8.90 0.20 -7.44
N SER A 109 -7.72 0.62 -7.87
CA SER A 109 -7.53 1.48 -9.04
C SER A 109 -6.37 0.99 -9.88
N THR A 110 -6.42 1.25 -11.18
CA THR A 110 -5.35 0.94 -12.13
C THR A 110 -5.05 2.21 -12.91
N ASP A 111 -3.77 2.55 -13.07
CA ASP A 111 -3.39 3.69 -13.91
C ASP A 111 -3.19 3.33 -15.38
N GLU A 112 -2.89 4.36 -16.17
CA GLU A 112 -2.56 4.27 -17.59
C GLU A 112 -1.30 3.43 -17.88
N ASN A 113 -0.45 3.18 -16.87
CA ASN A 113 0.77 2.38 -16.99
C ASN A 113 0.56 0.93 -16.55
N GLY A 114 -0.68 0.54 -16.23
CA GLY A 114 -1.04 -0.81 -15.81
C GLY A 114 -0.62 -1.14 -14.37
N VAL A 115 -0.25 -0.14 -13.56
CA VAL A 115 -0.02 -0.32 -12.13
C VAL A 115 -1.38 -0.35 -11.44
N THR A 116 -1.69 -1.47 -10.81
CA THR A 116 -2.88 -1.61 -9.98
C THR A 116 -2.51 -1.48 -8.52
N VAL A 117 -3.27 -0.66 -7.81
CA VAL A 117 -3.17 -0.46 -6.36
C VAL A 117 -4.49 -0.86 -5.72
N ALA A 118 -4.42 -1.73 -4.73
CA ALA A 118 -5.48 -1.96 -3.77
C ALA A 118 -5.13 -1.32 -2.44
N LEU A 119 -6.10 -0.66 -1.81
CA LEU A 119 -5.98 -0.01 -0.51
C LEU A 119 -7.17 -0.46 0.35
N TRP A 120 -6.90 -0.90 1.57
CA TRP A 120 -7.95 -1.30 2.51
C TRP A 120 -7.56 -1.08 3.96
N LEU A 121 -8.57 -0.98 4.81
CA LEU A 121 -8.42 -0.97 6.26
C LEU A 121 -8.75 -2.36 6.80
N ALA A 122 -7.73 -3.13 7.19
CA ALA A 122 -7.93 -4.44 7.80
C ALA A 122 -8.66 -4.34 9.13
N ASN A 123 -8.41 -3.27 9.89
CA ASN A 123 -9.16 -2.88 11.07
C ASN A 123 -8.96 -1.37 11.33
N ARG A 124 -9.47 -0.87 12.45
CA ARG A 124 -9.40 0.57 12.80
C ARG A 124 -7.98 1.12 12.94
N THR A 125 -6.98 0.28 13.17
CA THR A 125 -5.60 0.68 13.43
C THR A 125 -4.61 0.10 12.42
N LEU A 126 -5.08 -0.54 11.34
CA LEU A 126 -4.21 -1.14 10.34
C LEU A 126 -4.69 -0.84 8.93
N ARG A 127 -3.91 -0.01 8.24
CA ARG A 127 -4.04 0.27 6.80
C ARG A 127 -3.08 -0.62 6.03
N LEU A 128 -3.56 -1.17 4.93
CA LEU A 128 -2.77 -1.97 4.00
C LEU A 128 -2.92 -1.43 2.59
N SER A 129 -1.84 -1.41 1.82
CA SER A 129 -1.92 -1.22 0.38
C SER A 129 -1.05 -2.23 -0.38
N LEU A 130 -1.59 -2.76 -1.47
CA LEU A 130 -0.93 -3.70 -2.36
C LEU A 130 -0.80 -3.06 -3.73
N ALA A 131 0.42 -2.94 -4.25
CA ALA A 131 0.70 -2.32 -5.53
C ALA A 131 1.55 -3.23 -6.43
N GLY A 132 1.27 -3.23 -7.73
CA GLY A 132 2.09 -3.92 -8.72
C GLY A 132 1.56 -3.75 -10.14
N GLN A 133 2.38 -4.06 -11.13
CA GLN A 133 1.97 -4.17 -12.53
C GLN A 133 1.22 -5.49 -12.75
N LEU A 134 -0.04 -5.52 -12.31
CA LEU A 134 -0.91 -6.69 -12.31
C LEU A 134 -2.31 -6.24 -12.70
N ASP A 135 -3.10 -7.11 -13.32
CA ASP A 135 -4.52 -6.84 -13.53
C ASP A 135 -5.30 -6.85 -12.19
N GLN A 136 -6.48 -6.22 -12.20
CA GLN A 136 -7.33 -6.15 -11.00
C GLN A 136 -7.76 -7.53 -10.50
N ALA A 137 -7.95 -8.50 -11.40
CA ALA A 137 -8.35 -9.85 -11.03
C ALA A 137 -7.26 -10.56 -10.20
N THR A 138 -5.99 -10.34 -10.54
CA THR A 138 -4.83 -10.88 -9.85
C THR A 138 -4.63 -10.20 -8.50
N ILE A 139 -4.75 -8.87 -8.45
CA ILE A 139 -4.74 -8.14 -7.18
C ILE A 139 -5.84 -8.64 -6.25
N ARG A 140 -7.07 -8.83 -6.74
CA ARG A 140 -8.18 -9.38 -5.94
C ARG A 140 -7.88 -10.78 -5.40
N ARG A 141 -7.29 -11.67 -6.22
CA ARG A 141 -6.89 -13.01 -5.77
C ARG A 141 -5.84 -12.96 -4.67
N ILE A 142 -4.86 -12.05 -4.78
CA ILE A 142 -3.84 -11.86 -3.75
C ILE A 142 -4.47 -11.34 -2.46
N LEU A 143 -5.35 -10.34 -2.54
CA LEU A 143 -6.03 -9.81 -1.35
C LEU A 143 -6.75 -10.89 -0.55
N THR A 144 -7.41 -11.83 -1.24
CA THR A 144 -8.10 -12.94 -0.58
C THR A 144 -7.17 -13.98 0.06
N SER A 145 -5.87 -13.98 -0.26
CA SER A 145 -4.89 -14.90 0.33
C SER A 145 -4.06 -14.29 1.46
N ILE A 146 -4.15 -12.97 1.67
CA ILE A 146 -3.46 -12.28 2.76
C ILE A 146 -4.24 -12.52 4.07
N ASN A 147 -3.62 -13.22 5.01
CA ASN A 147 -4.16 -13.48 6.36
C ASN A 147 -3.94 -12.33 7.32
#